data_AF-A0A2V8MEI5-F1
#
_entry.id   AF-A0A2V8MEI5-F1
#
_cell.length_a   1.000
_cell.length_b   1.000
_cell.length_c   1.000
_cell.angle_alpha   90.00
_cell.angle_beta   90.00
_cell.angle_gamma   90.00
#
_symmetry.space_group_name_H-M   'P 1'
#
loop_
_entity.id
_entity.type
_entity.pdbx_description
1 polymer ?
#
loop_
_entity_poly.entity_id
_entity_poly.type
_entity_poly.pdbx_seq_one_letter_code
_entity_poly.pdbx_strand_id
1 'polypeptide(L)'
;MPKALVVLDCVIFVQALIKKSGPAARCLELFERESLFSLAVSRETLSELQNVLSRSELRQEFSLITDEKVSQLIDLLLFKGNLFRNVPRRIRFPRDAADEAYLNLAISTGATFLVTRDTDLLDLMRWDTCSLHS
;
A
#
# COMPACT_ATOMS: atom_id res chain seq x y z
N MET A 1 -8.34 -15.73 15.51
CA MET A 1 -7.49 -15.94 14.32
C MET A 1 -6.57 -14.73 14.17
N PRO A 2 -5.34 -14.89 13.67
CA PRO A 2 -4.49 -13.73 13.36
C PRO A 2 -5.18 -12.86 12.31
N LYS A 3 -5.06 -11.53 12.46
CA LYS A 3 -5.57 -10.57 11.47
C LYS A 3 -4.80 -10.76 10.15
N ALA A 4 -5.50 -10.66 9.03
CA ALA A 4 -4.84 -10.67 7.73
C ALA A 4 -3.81 -9.53 7.66
N LEU A 5 -2.62 -9.82 7.15
CA LEU A 5 -1.61 -8.80 6.89
C LEU A 5 -1.76 -8.32 5.44
N VAL A 6 -1.89 -7.02 5.25
CA VAL A 6 -2.22 -6.42 3.96
C VAL A 6 -1.17 -5.40 3.57
N VAL A 7 -0.76 -5.40 2.31
CA VAL A 7 0.00 -4.31 1.69
C VAL A 7 -0.96 -3.51 0.81
N LEU A 8 -0.96 -2.19 0.97
CA LEU A 8 -1.70 -1.28 0.09
C LEU A 8 -0.71 -0.51 -0.79
N ASP A 9 -1.02 -0.44 -2.06
CA ASP A 9 -0.35 0.42 -3.03
C ASP A 9 -0.64 1.92 -2.74
N CYS A 10 0.30 2.78 -3.12
CA CYS A 10 0.16 4.24 -3.11
C CYS A 10 -1.17 4.72 -3.73
N VAL A 11 -1.60 4.11 -4.84
CA VAL A 11 -2.81 4.53 -5.55
C VAL A 11 -4.08 4.41 -4.71
N ILE A 12 -4.11 3.48 -3.74
CA ILE A 12 -5.23 3.32 -2.81
C ILE A 12 -5.27 4.50 -1.83
N PHE A 13 -4.12 4.91 -1.32
CA PHE A 13 -4.03 6.07 -0.43
C PHE A 13 -4.40 7.38 -1.14
N VAL A 14 -3.93 7.59 -2.37
CA VAL A 14 -4.32 8.74 -3.19
C VAL A 14 -5.84 8.78 -3.35
N GLN A 15 -6.47 7.66 -3.71
CA GLN A 15 -7.93 7.56 -3.84
C GLN A 15 -8.68 7.87 -2.54
N ALA A 16 -8.18 7.37 -1.41
CA ALA A 16 -8.78 7.63 -0.11
C ALA A 16 -8.75 9.12 0.25
N LEU A 17 -7.67 9.84 -0.11
CA LEU A 17 -7.54 11.27 0.14
C LEU A 17 -8.44 12.13 -0.74
N ILE A 18 -8.65 11.75 -2.00
CA ILE A 18 -9.46 12.51 -2.96
C ILE A 18 -10.97 12.20 -2.85
N LYS A 19 -11.36 11.01 -2.42
CA LYS A 19 -12.77 10.58 -2.38
C LYS A 19 -13.12 9.85 -1.08
N LYS A 20 -13.78 10.56 -0.16
CA LYS A 20 -14.17 10.06 1.18
C LYS A 20 -15.23 8.94 1.18
N SER A 21 -15.99 8.76 0.10
CA SER A 21 -17.07 7.76 -0.01
C SER A 21 -16.72 6.58 -0.92
N GLY A 22 -15.44 6.41 -1.30
CA GLY A 22 -14.99 5.33 -2.17
C GLY A 22 -14.53 4.08 -1.42
N PRO A 23 -14.35 2.94 -2.13
CA PRO A 23 -13.80 1.70 -1.54
C PRO A 23 -12.46 1.90 -0.85
N ALA A 24 -11.58 2.76 -1.40
CA ALA A 24 -10.29 3.09 -0.81
C ALA A 24 -10.42 3.81 0.54
N ALA A 25 -11.31 4.80 0.64
CA ALA A 25 -11.58 5.49 1.90
C ALA A 25 -12.19 4.54 2.94
N ARG A 26 -13.11 3.66 2.53
CA ARG A 26 -13.65 2.62 3.41
C ARG A 26 -12.57 1.66 3.87
N CYS A 27 -11.65 1.25 2.99
CA CYS A 27 -10.52 0.38 3.36
C CYS A 27 -9.62 1.03 4.44
N LEU A 28 -9.30 2.32 4.27
CA LEU A 28 -8.53 3.06 5.28
C LEU A 28 -9.29 3.20 6.60
N GLU A 29 -10.60 3.42 6.56
CA GLU A 29 -11.46 3.47 7.75
C GLU A 29 -11.50 2.12 8.49
N LEU A 30 -11.63 1.00 7.75
CA LEU A 30 -11.61 -0.35 8.32
C LEU A 30 -10.28 -0.66 9.02
N PHE A 31 -9.16 -0.20 8.45
CA PHE A 31 -7.85 -0.27 9.09
C PHE A 31 -7.80 0.62 10.35
N GLU A 32 -8.16 1.89 10.22
CA GLU A 32 -8.00 2.89 11.26
C GLU A 32 -8.92 2.62 12.47
N ARG A 33 -10.21 2.41 12.22
CA ARG A 33 -11.24 2.41 13.28
C ARG A 33 -11.58 1.01 13.75
N GLU A 34 -11.76 0.09 12.81
CA GLU A 34 -12.27 -1.25 13.10
C GLU A 34 -11.15 -2.26 13.34
N SER A 35 -9.92 -1.90 12.95
CA SER A 35 -8.73 -2.75 13.08
C SER A 35 -8.96 -4.16 12.51
N LEU A 36 -9.71 -4.30 11.42
CA LEU A 36 -10.08 -5.61 10.85
C LEU A 36 -8.89 -6.37 10.26
N PHE A 37 -7.87 -5.65 9.82
CA PHE A 37 -6.63 -6.20 9.29
C PHE A 37 -5.44 -5.36 9.78
N SER A 38 -4.23 -5.89 9.57
CA SER A 38 -2.98 -5.16 9.83
C SER A 38 -2.38 -4.69 8.52
N LEU A 39 -1.83 -3.47 8.49
CA LEU A 39 -1.08 -2.97 7.34
C LEU A 39 0.40 -3.25 7.50
N ALA A 40 1.02 -3.85 6.48
CA ALA A 40 2.46 -3.88 6.34
C ALA A 40 2.92 -2.59 5.64
N VAL A 41 3.92 -1.93 6.22
CA VAL A 41 4.59 -0.77 5.64
C VAL A 41 6.10 -0.92 5.76
N SER A 42 6.87 -0.31 4.87
CA SER A 42 8.32 -0.18 4.99
C SER A 42 8.75 1.27 4.85
N ARG A 43 10.02 1.56 5.15
CA ARG A 43 10.59 2.88 4.86
C ARG A 43 10.49 3.24 3.39
N GLU A 44 10.67 2.27 2.51
CA GLU A 44 10.63 2.46 1.06
C GLU A 44 9.21 2.78 0.58
N THR A 45 8.19 2.03 1.03
CA THR A 45 6.80 2.30 0.65
C THR A 45 6.27 3.61 1.22
N LEU A 46 6.72 4.00 2.43
CA LEU A 46 6.36 5.30 3.03
C LEU A 46 7.04 6.46 2.30
N SER A 47 8.30 6.30 1.91
CA SER A 47 9.02 7.30 1.12
C SER A 47 8.38 7.47 -0.26
N GLU A 48 8.00 6.38 -0.93
CA GLU A 48 7.33 6.45 -2.22
C GLU A 48 5.97 7.14 -2.10
N LEU A 49 5.18 6.77 -1.08
CA LEU A 49 3.90 7.42 -0.79
C LEU A 49 4.07 8.93 -0.59
N GLN A 50 5.06 9.35 0.19
CA GLN A 50 5.35 10.77 0.42
C GLN A 50 5.78 11.46 -0.88
N ASN A 51 6.66 10.83 -1.67
CA ASN A 51 7.10 11.36 -2.97
C ASN A 51 5.92 11.57 -3.93
N VAL A 52 5.03 10.56 -4.07
CA VAL A 52 3.85 10.63 -4.92
C VAL A 52 2.91 11.75 -4.47
N LEU A 53 2.61 11.84 -3.16
CA LEU A 53 1.73 12.86 -2.61
C LEU A 53 2.33 14.28 -2.65
N SER A 54 3.62 14.41 -2.90
CA SER A 54 4.31 15.70 -3.08
C SER A 54 4.42 16.14 -4.55
N ARG A 55 4.04 15.32 -5.53
CA ARG A 55 4.13 15.67 -6.96
C ARG A 55 3.22 16.85 -7.29
N SER A 56 3.77 17.85 -7.97
CA SER A 56 3.07 19.09 -8.33
C SER A 56 1.84 18.84 -9.20
N GLU A 57 1.95 17.92 -10.15
CA GLU A 57 0.89 17.55 -11.09
C GLU A 57 -0.31 16.96 -10.34
N LEU A 58 -0.03 16.04 -9.41
CA LEU A 58 -1.06 15.42 -8.57
C LEU A 58 -1.76 16.46 -7.68
N ARG A 59 -1.00 17.39 -7.09
CA ARG A 59 -1.56 18.45 -6.23
C ARG A 59 -2.35 19.50 -7.00
N GLN A 60 -1.96 19.79 -8.24
CA GLN A 60 -2.70 20.68 -9.14
C GLN A 60 -4.02 20.04 -9.58
N GLU A 61 -4.01 18.74 -9.87
CA GLU A 61 -5.21 17.99 -10.24
C GLU A 61 -6.16 17.80 -9.04
N PHE A 62 -5.59 17.52 -7.86
CA PHE A 62 -6.34 17.20 -6.65
C PHE A 62 -5.99 18.11 -5.49
N SER A 63 -6.59 19.31 -5.46
CA SER A 63 -6.45 20.29 -4.39
C SER A 63 -6.87 19.78 -2.99
N LEU A 64 -7.57 18.64 -2.93
CA LEU A 64 -7.91 17.96 -1.69
C LEU A 64 -6.73 17.30 -0.99
N ILE A 65 -5.60 17.09 -1.68
CA ILE A 65 -4.37 16.53 -1.10
C ILE A 65 -3.56 17.69 -0.50
N THR A 66 -3.79 17.95 0.80
CA THR A 66 -3.08 19.01 1.54
C THR A 66 -1.94 18.42 2.37
N ASP A 67 -0.94 19.22 2.71
CA ASP A 67 0.20 18.79 3.54
C ASP A 67 -0.26 18.22 4.89
N GLU A 68 -1.30 18.79 5.50
CA GLU A 68 -1.86 18.31 6.76
C GLU A 68 -2.42 16.89 6.62
N LYS A 69 -3.15 16.60 5.53
CA LYS A 69 -3.69 15.27 5.30
C LYS A 69 -2.61 14.24 4.99
N VAL A 70 -1.57 14.65 4.25
CA VAL A 70 -0.42 13.79 3.97
C VAL A 70 0.30 13.46 5.27
N SER A 71 0.57 14.45 6.11
CA SER A 71 1.19 14.23 7.43
C SER A 71 0.35 13.29 8.30
N GLN A 72 -0.95 13.55 8.41
CA GLN A 72 -1.86 12.71 9.19
C GLN A 72 -1.89 11.25 8.70
N LEU A 73 -1.84 11.05 7.38
CA LEU A 73 -1.77 9.70 6.81
C LEU A 73 -0.47 9.01 7.17
N ILE A 74 0.69 9.68 7.02
CA ILE A 74 1.98 9.10 7.35
C ILE A 74 2.07 8.77 8.85
N ASP A 75 1.60 9.67 9.71
CA ASP A 75 1.54 9.44 11.16
C ASP A 75 0.64 8.26 11.51
N LEU A 76 -0.53 8.14 10.87
CA LEU A 76 -1.43 7.00 11.03
C LEU A 76 -0.75 5.69 10.64
N LEU A 77 -0.03 5.66 9.52
CA LEU A 77 0.68 4.47 9.04
C LEU A 77 1.87 4.09 9.93
N LEU A 78 2.59 5.07 10.47
CA LEU A 78 3.68 4.83 11.42
C LEU A 78 3.15 4.36 12.78
N PHE A 79 2.01 4.86 13.21
CA PHE A 79 1.43 4.55 14.52
C PHE A 79 0.68 3.21 14.55
N LYS A 80 -0.11 2.91 13.51
CA LYS A 80 -0.95 1.69 13.45
C LYS A 80 -0.42 0.62 12.50
N GLY A 81 0.46 0.99 11.56
CA GLY A 81 1.04 0.04 10.62
C GLY A 81 2.15 -0.80 11.26
N ASN A 82 2.30 -2.02 10.75
CA ASN A 82 3.41 -2.89 11.07
C ASN A 82 4.60 -2.47 10.20
N LEU A 83 5.56 -1.76 10.79
CA LEU A 83 6.76 -1.29 10.10
C LEU A 83 7.80 -2.41 9.95
N PHE A 84 8.00 -2.88 8.72
CA PHE A 84 9.05 -3.82 8.35
C PHE A 84 10.31 -3.08 7.93
N ARG A 85 11.38 -3.26 8.70
CA ARG A 85 12.66 -2.55 8.50
C ARG A 85 13.60 -3.23 7.53
N ASN A 86 13.48 -4.55 7.37
CA ASN A 86 14.34 -5.35 6.50
C ASN A 86 13.50 -5.99 5.40
N VAL A 87 13.42 -5.31 4.26
CA VAL A 87 12.69 -5.77 3.07
C VAL A 87 13.71 -5.95 1.94
N PRO A 88 14.23 -7.17 1.73
CA PRO A 88 15.16 -7.43 0.64
C PRO A 88 14.48 -7.21 -0.72
N ARG A 89 15.18 -6.55 -1.64
CA ARG A 89 14.77 -6.48 -3.05
C ARG A 89 15.02 -7.82 -3.72
N ARG A 90 14.01 -8.69 -3.73
CA ARG A 90 14.05 -10.03 -4.34
C ARG A 90 13.59 -10.01 -5.79
N ILE A 91 12.60 -9.17 -6.10
CA ILE A 91 12.11 -8.98 -7.45
C ILE A 91 12.58 -7.62 -7.97
N ARG A 92 13.05 -7.61 -9.22
CA ARG A 92 13.26 -6.41 -10.03
C ARG A 92 12.35 -6.50 -11.24
N PHE A 93 11.41 -5.56 -11.38
CA PHE A 93 10.54 -5.44 -12.52
C PHE A 93 11.08 -4.36 -13.48
N PRO A 94 11.30 -4.68 -14.77
CA PRO A 94 11.87 -3.71 -15.71
C PRO A 94 10.97 -2.53 -16.07
N ARG A 95 9.68 -2.54 -15.67
CA ARG A 95 8.66 -1.62 -16.19
C ARG A 95 8.26 -0.49 -15.25
N ASP A 96 8.21 -0.71 -13.94
CA ASP A 96 7.98 0.38 -12.98
C ASP A 96 8.63 0.09 -11.61
N ALA A 97 9.52 0.98 -11.19
CA ALA A 97 10.26 0.82 -9.94
C ALA A 97 9.37 1.06 -8.69
N ALA A 98 8.23 1.74 -8.86
CA ALA A 98 7.29 1.99 -7.77
C ALA A 98 6.59 0.71 -7.30
N ASP A 99 6.23 -0.19 -8.22
CA ASP A 99 5.55 -1.45 -7.92
C ASP A 99 6.47 -2.48 -7.23
N GLU A 100 7.78 -2.39 -7.49
CA GLU A 100 8.78 -3.28 -6.88
C GLU A 100 8.77 -3.20 -5.36
N ALA A 101 8.62 -2.00 -4.78
CA ALA A 101 8.69 -1.82 -3.33
C ALA A 101 7.52 -2.51 -2.61
N TYR A 102 6.31 -2.40 -3.18
CA TYR A 102 5.11 -3.03 -2.62
C TYR A 102 5.13 -4.55 -2.77
N LEU A 103 5.61 -5.06 -3.90
CA LEU A 103 5.78 -6.50 -4.13
C LEU A 103 6.84 -7.12 -3.23
N ASN A 104 8.01 -6.49 -3.13
CA ASN A 104 9.08 -6.94 -2.25
C ASN A 104 8.63 -6.94 -0.79
N LEU A 105 7.84 -5.93 -0.38
CA LEU A 105 7.21 -5.90 0.94
C LEU A 105 6.22 -7.05 1.12
N ALA A 106 5.30 -7.27 0.19
CA ALA A 106 4.31 -8.35 0.28
C ALA A 106 4.99 -9.72 0.44
N ILE A 107 5.98 -10.01 -0.40
CA ILE A 107 6.73 -11.27 -0.37
C ILE A 107 7.54 -11.42 0.93
N SER A 108 8.25 -10.38 1.33
CA SER A 108 9.11 -10.43 2.52
C SER A 108 8.33 -10.58 3.82
N THR A 109 7.08 -10.12 3.83
CA THR A 109 6.21 -10.15 5.02
C THR A 109 5.26 -11.34 5.02
N GLY A 110 5.13 -12.05 3.90
CA GLY A 110 4.08 -13.06 3.73
C GLY A 110 2.68 -12.44 3.81
N ALA A 111 2.52 -11.21 3.30
CA ALA A 111 1.23 -10.53 3.31
C ALA A 111 0.16 -11.41 2.64
N THR A 112 -1.00 -11.51 3.27
CA THR A 112 -2.13 -12.28 2.77
C THR A 112 -2.73 -11.63 1.52
N PHE A 113 -2.64 -10.29 1.44
CA PHE A 113 -3.16 -9.52 0.31
C PHE A 113 -2.23 -8.38 -0.05
N LEU A 114 -2.05 -8.17 -1.36
CA LEU A 114 -1.56 -6.92 -1.95
C LEU A 114 -2.73 -6.25 -2.69
N VAL A 115 -3.14 -5.06 -2.25
CA VAL A 115 -4.24 -4.30 -2.85
C VAL A 115 -3.66 -3.18 -3.69
N THR A 116 -3.89 -3.27 -4.99
CA THR A 116 -3.43 -2.35 -6.02
C THR A 116 -4.56 -2.08 -7.00
N ARG A 117 -4.44 -1.00 -7.79
CA ARG A 117 -5.36 -0.69 -8.88
C ARG A 117 -4.94 -1.39 -10.18
N ASP A 118 -3.69 -1.84 -10.27
CA ASP A 118 -3.21 -2.47 -11.49
C ASP A 118 -3.92 -3.81 -11.71
N THR A 119 -4.64 -3.90 -12.82
CA THR A 119 -5.30 -5.13 -13.29
C THR A 119 -4.28 -6.26 -13.52
N ASP A 120 -3.03 -5.93 -13.81
CA ASP A 120 -1.98 -6.90 -14.12
C ASP A 120 -1.37 -7.53 -12.83
N LEU A 121 -1.43 -6.84 -11.70
CA LEU A 121 -0.92 -7.34 -10.41
C LEU A 121 -1.83 -8.41 -9.78
N LEU A 122 -3.12 -8.46 -10.15
CA LEU A 122 -4.03 -9.53 -9.76
C LEU A 122 -3.62 -10.90 -10.33
N ASP A 123 -2.87 -10.92 -11.44
CA ASP A 123 -2.39 -12.16 -12.06
C ASP A 123 -1.17 -12.74 -11.34
N LEU A 124 -0.36 -11.91 -10.66
CA LEU A 124 0.83 -12.39 -9.93
C LEU A 124 0.49 -13.20 -8.66
N MET A 125 -0.56 -12.81 -7.93
CA MET A 125 -1.01 -13.52 -6.71
C MET A 125 -1.66 -14.88 -6.99
N ARG A 126 -2.02 -15.18 -8.24
CA ARG A 126 -2.53 -16.50 -8.64
C ARG A 126 -1.42 -17.54 -8.80
N TRP A 127 -0.16 -17.12 -8.99
CA TRP A 127 0.95 -18.07 -9.16
C TRP A 127 1.39 -18.75 -7.86
N ASP A 128 1.33 -18.07 -6.71
CA ASP A 128 1.77 -18.65 -5.43
C ASP A 128 0.79 -19.69 -4.86
N THR A 129 -0.43 -19.81 -5.42
CA THR A 129 -1.39 -20.86 -5.03
C THR A 129 -1.33 -22.12 -5.89
N CYS A 130 -0.52 -22.15 -6.95
CA CYS A 130 -0.46 -23.28 -7.89
C CYS A 130 0.77 -24.21 -7.75
N SER A 131 1.66 -23.99 -6.77
CA SER A 131 2.89 -24.81 -6.63
C SER A 131 2.98 -25.61 -5.31
N LEU A 132 1.86 -26.12 -4.81
CA LEU A 132 1.83 -27.16 -3.78
C LEU A 132 0.85 -28.27 -4.18
N HIS A 133 1.13 -28.95 -5.29
CA HIS A 133 0.69 -30.32 -5.57
C HIS A 133 1.72 -30.99 -6.48
N SER A 134 2.71 -31.61 -5.86
CA SER A 134 3.44 -32.78 -6.35
C SER A 134 4.30 -33.33 -5.23
#